data_AF-A0A3D4XD74-F1
#
_entry.id   AF-A0A3D4XD74-F1
#
_cell.length_a   1.000
_cell.length_b   1.000
_cell.length_c   1.000
_cell.angle_alpha   90.00
_cell.angle_beta   90.00
_cell.angle_gamma   90.00
#
_symmetry.space_group_name_H-M   'P 1'
#
loop_
_entity.id
_entity.type
_entity.pdbx_description
1 polymer ?
#
loop_
_entity_poly.entity_id
_entity_poly.type
_entity_poly.pdbx_seq_one_letter_code
_entity_poly.pdbx_strand_id
1 'polypeptide(L)' 'MKILLCCNAGMSSSILVKKIREAAEKRGMELTITAVPSAAIRDEVGKWDVCLVGPQLVYAV' A
#
# COMPACT_ATOMS: atom_id res chain seq x y z
N MET A 1 6.06 11.39 -1.63
CA MET A 1 4.73 10.80 -1.96
C MET A 1 4.39 9.68 -0.98
N LYS A 2 3.19 9.67 -0.40
CA LYS A 2 2.71 8.69 0.59
C LYS A 2 1.69 7.75 -0.04
N ILE A 3 1.98 6.45 -0.04
CA ILE A 3 1.15 5.40 -0.64
C ILE A 3 0.66 4.44 0.44
N LEU A 4 -0.64 4.23 0.52
CA LEU A 4 -1.24 3.16 1.31
C LEU A 4 -1.56 1.98 0.41
N LEU A 5 -1.17 0.77 0.81
CA LEU A 5 -1.60 -0.47 0.18
C LEU A 5 -2.63 -1.17 1.06
N CYS A 6 -3.88 -1.20 0.63
CA CYS A 6 -4.94 -1.97 1.28
C CYS A 6 -4.95 -3.41 0.74
N CYS A 7 -4.78 -4.39 1.61
CA CYS A 7 -4.78 -5.82 1.26
C CYS A 7 -5.39 -6.65 2.39
N ASN A 8 -5.66 -7.94 2.18
CA ASN A 8 -6.25 -8.82 3.21
C ASN A 8 -5.24 -9.30 4.28
N ALA A 9 -4.17 -8.52 4.55
CA ALA A 9 -3.04 -8.83 5.44
C ALA A 9 -2.40 -10.22 5.21
N GLY A 10 -1.26 -10.25 4.49
CA GLY A 10 -0.50 -11.49 4.28
C GLY A 10 0.93 -11.25 3.79
N MET A 11 1.75 -12.29 3.76
CA MET A 11 3.18 -12.22 3.36
C MET A 11 3.38 -11.58 1.98
N SER A 12 2.44 -11.77 1.05
CA SER A 12 2.48 -11.18 -0.30
C SER A 12 2.49 -9.65 -0.29
N SER A 13 1.89 -9.01 0.72
CA SER A 13 1.83 -7.55 0.83
C SER A 13 3.18 -6.96 1.21
N SER A 14 3.90 -7.61 2.14
CA SER A 14 5.24 -7.20 2.56
C SER A 14 6.25 -7.30 1.42
N ILE A 15 6.15 -8.35 0.60
CA ILE A 15 7.01 -8.52 -0.59
C ILE A 15 6.76 -7.38 -1.59
N LEU A 16 5.49 -7.04 -1.85
CA LEU A 16 5.14 -5.98 -2.78
C LEU A 16 5.61 -4.61 -2.29
N VAL A 17 5.40 -4.29 -1.01
CA VAL A 17 5.91 -3.07 -0.37
C VAL A 17 7.43 -2.94 -0.55
N LYS A 18 8.17 -4.03 -0.31
CA LYS A 18 9.64 -4.03 -0.47
C LYS A 18 10.04 -3.76 -1.93
N LYS A 19 9.44 -4.46 -2.90
CA LYS A 19 9.73 -4.25 -4.33
C LYS A 19 9.40 -2.85 -4.81
N ILE A 20 8.31 -2.24 -4.30
CA ILE A 20 7.95 -0.86 -4.64
C ILE A 20 9.00 0.11 -4.10
N ARG A 21 9.49 -0.09 -2.86
CA ARG A 21 10.58 0.73 -2.30
C ARG A 21 11.86 0.60 -3.12
N GLU A 22 12.27 -0.62 -3.47
CA GLU A 22 13.44 -0.85 -4.32
C GLU A 22 13.30 -0.20 -5.71
N ALA A 23 12.11 -0.24 -6.30
CA ALA A 23 11.85 0.41 -7.59
C ALA A 23 11.87 1.94 -7.49
N ALA A 24 11.41 2.50 -6.37
CA ALA A 24 11.45 3.93 -6.10
C ALA A 24 12.89 4.43 -5.96
N GLU A 25 13.71 3.71 -5.19
CA GLU A 25 15.13 4.00 -4.99
C GLU A 25 15.89 3.99 -6.33
N LYS A 26 15.67 2.96 -7.17
CA LYS A 26 16.24 2.88 -8.52
C LYS A 26 15.84 4.03 -9.45
N ARG A 27 14.71 4.69 -9.18
CA ARG A 27 14.20 5.83 -9.94
C ARG A 27 14.52 7.17 -9.28
N GLY A 28 15.23 7.19 -8.15
CA GLY A 28 15.53 8.40 -7.39
C GLY A 28 14.28 9.09 -6.85
N MET A 29 13.20 8.35 -6.59
CA MET A 29 11.94 8.90 -6.08
C MET A 29 11.81 8.71 -4.57
N GLU A 30 11.56 9.81 -3.87
CA GLU A 30 11.20 9.76 -2.45
C GLU A 30 9.72 9.42 -2.27
N LEU A 31 9.47 8.16 -1.90
CA LEU A 31 8.14 7.70 -1.51
C LEU A 31 8.15 6.91 -0.21
N THR A 32 7.02 6.96 0.48
CA THR A 32 6.72 6.14 1.65
C THR A 32 5.55 5.24 1.30
N ILE A 33 5.70 3.94 1.54
CA ILE A 33 4.64 2.96 1.31
C ILE A 33 4.46 2.06 2.53
N THR A 34 3.21 1.86 2.93
CA THR A 34 2.78 0.99 4.04
C THR A 34 1.60 0.13 3.59
N ALA A 35 1.52 -1.09 4.10
CA ALA A 35 0.38 -1.98 3.89
C ALA A 35 -0.46 -2.11 5.15
N VAL A 36 -1.78 -2.07 5.01
CA VAL A 36 -2.74 -2.27 6.11
C VAL A 36 -3.82 -3.28 5.70
N PRO A 37 -4.41 -4.02 6.66
CA PRO A 37 -5.60 -4.80 6.42
C PRO A 37 -6.77 -3.91 5.98
N SER A 38 -7.66 -4.43 5.14
CA SER A 38 -8.89 -3.73 4.73
C SER A 38 -9.75 -3.25 5.90
N ALA A 39 -9.77 -4.00 7.00
CA ALA A 39 -10.47 -3.60 8.23
C ALA A 39 -9.95 -2.28 8.83
N ALA A 40 -8.68 -1.94 8.62
CA ALA A 40 -8.04 -0.73 9.17
C ALA A 40 -8.02 0.45 8.19
N ILE A 41 -8.59 0.31 6.98
CA ILE A 41 -8.53 1.37 5.96
C ILE A 41 -9.22 2.66 6.43
N ARG A 42 -10.29 2.53 7.22
CA ARG A 42 -11.06 3.67 7.73
C ARG A 42 -10.23 4.58 8.63
N ASP A 43 -9.31 4.01 9.39
CA ASP A 43 -8.44 4.77 10.29
C ASP A 43 -7.36 5.53 9.52
N GLU A 44 -7.10 5.17 8.27
CA GLU A 44 -6.04 5.74 7.43
C GLU A 44 -6.54 6.80 6.44
N VAL A 45 -7.85 7.04 6.37
CA VAL A 45 -8.46 8.02 5.47
C VAL A 45 -7.88 9.42 5.69
N GLY A 46 -7.49 10.07 4.60
CA GLY A 46 -6.93 11.43 4.62
C GLY A 46 -5.46 11.55 5.02
N LYS A 47 -4.78 10.45 5.37
CA LYS A 47 -3.35 10.46 5.74
C LYS A 47 -2.37 10.23 4.59
N TRP A 48 -2.88 9.82 3.42
CA TRP A 48 -2.09 9.32 2.28
C TRP A 48 -2.46 10.03 0.99
N ASP A 49 -1.49 10.15 0.07
CA ASP A 49 -1.70 10.78 -1.23
C ASP A 49 -2.42 9.83 -2.20
N VAL A 50 -2.10 8.53 -2.11
CA VAL A 50 -2.66 7.48 -2.98
C VAL A 50 -2.97 6.24 -2.15
N CYS A 51 -4.16 5.66 -2.38
CA CYS A 51 -4.53 4.35 -1.85
C CYS A 51 -4.57 3.32 -2.99
N LEU A 52 -3.69 2.32 -2.93
CA LEU A 52 -3.69 1.16 -3.80
C LEU A 52 -4.50 0.04 -3.14
N VAL A 53 -5.39 -0.57 -3.91
CA VAL A 53 -6.24 -1.66 -3.43
C VAL A 53 -5.80 -2.96 -4.10
N GLY A 54 -5.54 -3.99 -3.30
CA GLY A 54 -5.23 -5.32 -3.81
C GLY A 54 -6.41 -5.89 -4.63
N PRO A 55 -6.16 -6.65 -5.71
CA PRO A 55 -7.21 -7.15 -6.59
C PRO A 55 -8.23 -8.06 -5.86
N GLN A 56 -7.82 -8.68 -4.76
CA GLN A 56 -8.69 -9.51 -3.93
C GLN A 56 -9.80 -8.70 -3.22
N LEU A 57 -9.62 -7.39 -3.08
CA LEU A 57 -10.54 -6.50 -2.39
C LEU A 57 -11.49 -5.77 -3.35
N VAL A 58 -11.44 -6.05 -4.66
CA VAL A 58 -12.26 -5.36 -5.68
C VAL A 58 -13.77 -5.43 -5.40
N TYR A 59 -14.24 -6.44 -4.65
CA TYR A 59 -15.65 -6.59 -4.28
C TYR A 59 -15.96 -6.14 -2.84
N ALA A 60 -14.96 -5.70 -2.08
CA ALA A 60 -15.05 -5.33 -0.68
C ALA A 60 -14.91 -3.82 -0.44
N VAL A 61 -14.55 -3.05 -1.48
CA VAL A 61 -14.41 -1.58 -1.45
C VAL A 61 -15.49 -0.92 -2.29
#